data_AF-A0A2P8DII8-F1
#
_entry.id   AF-A0A2P8DII8-F1
#
_cell.length_a   1.000
_cell.length_b   1.000
_cell.length_c   1.000
_cell.angle_alpha   90.00
_cell.angle_beta   90.00
_cell.angle_gamma   90.00
#
_symmetry.space_group_name_H-M   'P 1'
#
loop_
_entity.id
_entity.type
_entity.pdbx_description
1 polymer ?
#
loop_
_entity_poly.entity_id
_entity_poly.type
_entity_poly.pdbx_seq_one_letter_code
_entity_poly.pdbx_strand_id
1 'polypeptide(L)'
;MATAPTAPTPPTAPPRAPRASGRAWLLALLVGLLTAALAYALMPVGSRGPLEFTGPEAVAEPVRASLDGVEHQVQALEVGRDTGTGREYVAAGEVGGPGGTAAPGPVTHFETGSVFKVFTAMTLADMVDKGELELDTTLGEVFDEVEFADPRMAGVTLEELATHRSGMPAVPTGYEAAGTGSMTMGMDPYRAMPSAEEGLAVTRLGARDEFAYSNLGFMVLGRALARVSGTDFPDLVRERIFDPVKMDDTFVLGADRAEVPEDTALPHREMGQRVQTWRAPDWAPAGVGTFTTADDLLRFGAAVRDGEAPGMAAVEPRAEAGGKVRIGLAWFTAKSPGGAVRTLHDGKTGGSSSLLAFDDDQVVVALSNSGQVSAGQAALAALGEQDIPLASEDPFVVDTGTAAASTLPLVVLPPLFALALMLRRRTLVGQRHLDRLRVVSMPLGAFALVLSGLTGFGWAIFPHALWAGAVGAVAAALTVGLSLAPALPTVRARWAWLRVAFFAVSVTASLLLIAFTGWTLAVLDS
;
A
#
# COMPACT_ATOMS: atom_id res chain seq x y z
N MET A 1 -56.14 -18.82 66.26
CA MET A 1 -55.91 -17.90 65.14
C MET A 1 -54.43 -17.99 64.76
N ALA A 2 -54.13 -18.67 63.66
CA ALA A 2 -52.76 -18.74 63.14
C ALA A 2 -52.46 -17.47 62.36
N THR A 3 -51.42 -16.75 62.74
CA THR A 3 -50.89 -15.57 62.04
C THR A 3 -50.26 -15.99 60.72
N ALA A 4 -50.81 -15.52 59.62
CA ALA A 4 -50.27 -15.76 58.28
C ALA A 4 -48.87 -15.11 58.15
N PRO A 5 -47.90 -15.78 57.50
CA PRO A 5 -46.59 -15.21 57.24
C PRO A 5 -46.71 -14.07 56.22
N THR A 6 -46.17 -12.91 56.57
CA THR A 6 -46.04 -11.75 55.68
C THR A 6 -45.15 -12.13 54.49
N ALA A 7 -45.70 -11.99 53.28
CA ALA A 7 -44.96 -12.20 52.05
C ALA A 7 -43.76 -11.23 51.99
N PRO A 8 -42.56 -11.68 51.59
CA PRO A 8 -41.41 -10.80 51.45
C PRO A 8 -41.69 -9.76 50.36
N THR A 9 -41.52 -8.49 50.71
CA THR A 9 -41.62 -7.36 49.78
C THR A 9 -40.65 -7.62 48.61
N PRO A 10 -41.11 -7.56 47.34
CA PRO A 10 -40.22 -7.76 46.21
C PRO A 10 -39.08 -6.73 46.26
N PRO A 11 -37.83 -7.13 45.95
CA PRO A 11 -36.71 -6.21 45.99
C PRO A 11 -37.00 -5.03 45.07
N THR A 12 -36.98 -3.82 45.65
CA THR A 12 -37.20 -2.58 44.90
C THR A 12 -36.19 -2.51 43.76
N ALA A 13 -36.70 -2.37 42.54
CA ALA A 13 -35.85 -2.27 41.37
C ALA A 13 -34.83 -1.13 41.60
N PRO A 14 -33.53 -1.37 41.40
CA PRO A 14 -32.51 -0.37 41.65
C PRO A 14 -32.84 0.94 40.92
N PRO A 15 -32.63 2.12 41.55
CA PRO A 15 -32.93 3.39 40.90
C PRO A 15 -32.15 3.50 39.60
N ARG A 16 -32.87 3.88 38.54
CA ARG A 16 -32.30 4.19 37.22
C ARG A 16 -31.39 5.41 37.38
N ALA A 17 -30.25 5.41 36.68
CA ALA A 17 -29.39 6.58 36.63
C ALA A 17 -30.21 7.81 36.16
N PRO A 18 -29.93 9.00 36.72
CA PRO A 18 -30.64 10.21 36.36
C PRO A 18 -30.43 10.55 34.87
N ARG A 19 -31.38 11.29 34.31
CA ARG A 19 -31.23 11.83 32.95
C ARG A 19 -30.25 13.00 32.98
N ALA A 20 -29.39 13.10 31.97
CA ALA A 20 -28.59 14.29 31.78
C ALA A 20 -29.52 15.49 31.51
N SER A 21 -29.14 16.66 32.02
CA SER A 21 -29.92 17.88 31.85
C SER A 21 -29.88 18.34 30.39
N GLY A 22 -30.83 19.18 29.97
CA GLY A 22 -30.78 19.82 28.65
C GLY A 22 -29.50 20.63 28.45
N ARG A 23 -28.97 21.26 29.51
CA ARG A 23 -27.68 21.97 29.49
C ARG A 23 -26.50 21.03 29.23
N ALA A 24 -26.51 19.83 29.78
CA ALA A 24 -25.45 18.84 29.55
C ALA A 24 -25.46 18.35 28.10
N TRP A 25 -26.63 18.14 27.50
CA TRP A 25 -26.75 17.80 26.07
C TRP A 25 -26.34 18.95 25.15
N LEU A 26 -26.71 20.19 25.48
CA LEU A 26 -26.26 21.36 24.72
C LEU A 26 -24.73 21.50 24.76
N LEU A 27 -24.12 21.36 25.94
CA LEU A 27 -22.66 21.37 26.08
C LEU A 27 -22.01 20.23 25.28
N ALA A 28 -22.56 19.02 25.37
CA ALA A 28 -22.05 17.87 24.62
C ALA A 28 -22.14 18.06 23.10
N LEU A 29 -23.20 18.70 22.60
CA LEU A 29 -23.32 19.06 21.18
C LEU A 29 -22.25 20.06 20.77
N LEU A 30 -22.03 21.12 21.56
CA LEU A 30 -21.00 22.13 21.28
C LEU A 30 -19.59 21.53 21.29
N VAL A 31 -19.27 20.73 22.31
CA VAL A 31 -17.98 20.01 22.38
C VAL A 31 -17.84 19.05 21.21
N GLY A 32 -18.86 18.26 20.91
CA GLY A 32 -18.83 17.32 19.78
C GLY A 32 -18.61 18.01 18.44
N LEU A 33 -19.30 19.12 18.17
CA LEU A 33 -19.12 19.92 16.95
C LEU A 33 -17.73 20.54 16.88
N LEU A 34 -17.22 21.09 17.99
CA LEU A 34 -15.87 21.67 18.04
C LEU A 34 -14.80 20.60 17.81
N THR A 35 -14.92 19.43 18.45
CA THR A 35 -13.98 18.32 18.26
C THR A 35 -14.08 17.75 16.85
N ALA A 36 -15.27 17.66 16.25
CA ALA A 36 -15.42 17.26 14.86
C ALA A 36 -14.75 18.27 13.91
N ALA A 37 -14.97 19.57 14.10
CA ALA A 37 -14.33 20.61 13.29
C ALA A 37 -12.80 20.58 13.44
N LEU A 38 -12.29 20.39 14.66
CA LEU A 38 -10.86 20.26 14.91
C LEU A 38 -10.29 18.99 14.28
N ALA A 39 -10.97 17.85 14.42
CA ALA A 39 -10.56 16.60 13.80
C ALA A 39 -10.54 16.71 12.28
N TYR A 40 -11.54 17.33 11.67
CA TYR A 40 -11.59 17.61 10.24
C TYR A 40 -10.42 18.49 9.79
N ALA A 41 -10.09 19.53 10.56
CA ALA A 41 -9.00 20.45 10.24
C ALA A 41 -7.60 19.85 10.43
N LEU A 42 -7.45 18.86 11.32
CA LEU A 42 -6.19 18.16 11.60
C LEU A 42 -6.01 16.88 10.79
N MET A 43 -7.06 16.36 10.16
CA MET A 43 -6.93 15.23 9.24
C MET A 43 -5.99 15.61 8.10
N PRO A 44 -5.21 14.66 7.56
CA PRO A 44 -4.39 14.88 6.39
C PRO A 44 -5.30 15.14 5.17
N VAL A 45 -5.77 16.37 5.01
CA VAL A 45 -6.56 16.79 3.86
C VAL A 45 -5.58 17.13 2.73
N GLY A 46 -5.15 16.13 1.99
CA GLY A 46 -4.29 16.35 0.83
C GLY A 46 -5.06 16.87 -0.37
N SER A 47 -5.00 18.17 -0.57
CA SER A 47 -4.79 18.75 -1.89
C SER A 47 -4.05 20.06 -1.67
N ARG A 48 -2.77 20.09 -2.05
CA ARG A 48 -2.06 21.35 -2.23
C ARG A 48 -2.53 21.95 -3.55
N GLY A 49 -3.68 22.62 -3.53
CA GLY A 49 -4.17 23.38 -4.68
C GLY A 49 -4.23 22.59 -6.00
N PRO A 50 -4.33 23.28 -7.14
CA PRO A 50 -4.14 22.66 -8.44
C PRO A 50 -2.68 22.20 -8.60
N LEU A 51 -2.47 21.04 -9.24
CA LEU A 51 -1.14 20.60 -9.64
C LEU A 51 -0.57 21.59 -10.65
N GLU A 52 0.57 22.19 -10.31
CA GLU A 52 1.31 23.02 -11.25
C GLU A 52 2.13 22.12 -12.19
N PHE A 53 1.95 22.31 -13.49
CA PHE A 53 2.65 21.57 -14.53
C PHE A 53 3.77 22.42 -15.14
N THR A 54 4.89 21.78 -15.44
CA THR A 54 5.99 22.36 -16.20
C THR A 54 6.34 21.45 -17.38
N GLY A 55 6.96 22.00 -18.42
CA GLY A 55 7.33 21.28 -19.63
C GLY A 55 6.51 21.68 -20.87
N PRO A 56 6.69 20.98 -22.01
CA PRO A 56 5.98 21.29 -23.25
C PRO A 56 4.47 21.05 -23.14
N GLU A 57 3.66 22.05 -23.49
CA GLU A 57 2.19 21.98 -23.34
C GLU A 57 1.55 20.86 -24.18
N ALA A 58 2.18 20.48 -25.30
CA ALA A 58 1.71 19.38 -26.15
C ALA A 58 1.72 18.01 -25.43
N VAL A 59 2.58 17.84 -24.41
CA VAL A 59 2.62 16.65 -23.56
C VAL A 59 1.90 16.91 -22.25
N ALA A 60 2.02 18.12 -21.69
CA ALA A 60 1.42 18.45 -20.39
C ALA A 60 -0.11 18.49 -20.41
N GLU A 61 -0.75 18.93 -21.50
CA GLU A 61 -2.22 19.06 -21.57
C GLU A 61 -2.94 17.70 -21.47
N PRO A 62 -2.56 16.66 -22.26
CA PRO A 62 -3.19 15.35 -22.13
C PRO A 62 -2.94 14.68 -20.77
N VAL A 63 -1.72 14.82 -20.23
CA VAL A 63 -1.39 14.33 -18.89
C VAL A 63 -2.28 15.01 -17.86
N ARG A 64 -2.41 16.35 -17.91
CA ARG A 64 -3.28 17.11 -17.02
C ARG A 64 -4.75 16.69 -17.15
N ALA A 65 -5.24 16.51 -18.37
CA ALA A 65 -6.60 16.04 -18.63
C ALA A 65 -6.85 14.63 -18.07
N SER A 66 -5.86 13.74 -18.09
CA SER A 66 -5.97 12.40 -17.51
C SER A 66 -6.09 12.40 -15.97
N LEU A 67 -5.71 13.51 -15.33
CA LEU A 67 -5.79 13.68 -13.87
C LEU A 67 -7.01 14.47 -13.42
N ASP A 68 -7.90 14.90 -14.33
CA ASP A 68 -9.07 15.72 -14.00
C ASP A 68 -9.95 15.05 -12.94
N GLY A 69 -10.14 15.74 -11.82
CA GLY A 69 -10.91 15.26 -10.67
C GLY A 69 -10.17 14.32 -9.72
N VAL A 70 -8.92 13.93 -10.02
CA VAL A 70 -8.05 13.09 -9.16
C VAL A 70 -6.69 13.71 -8.87
N GLU A 71 -6.48 14.98 -9.21
CA GLU A 71 -5.23 15.73 -9.02
C GLU A 71 -4.77 15.72 -7.55
N HIS A 72 -5.74 15.77 -6.64
CA HIS A 72 -5.53 15.72 -5.19
C HIS A 72 -4.86 14.41 -4.70
N GLN A 73 -4.79 13.38 -5.54
CA GLN A 73 -4.18 12.09 -5.23
C GLN A 73 -2.73 12.00 -5.72
N VAL A 74 -2.21 13.02 -6.40
CA VAL A 74 -0.84 13.10 -6.90
C VAL A 74 -0.13 14.24 -6.17
N GLN A 75 1.12 14.04 -5.77
CA GLN A 75 1.98 15.08 -5.19
C GLN A 75 3.12 15.39 -6.13
N ALA A 76 3.76 14.37 -6.70
CA ALA A 76 4.76 14.47 -7.72
C ALA A 76 4.44 13.49 -8.86
N LEU A 77 4.57 13.98 -10.08
CA LEU A 77 4.52 13.19 -11.31
C LEU A 77 5.61 13.70 -12.24
N GLU A 78 6.27 12.77 -12.92
CA GLU A 78 7.18 13.06 -14.00
C GLU A 78 6.88 12.14 -15.18
N VAL A 79 6.79 12.73 -16.38
CA VAL A 79 6.65 12.04 -17.66
C VAL A 79 7.80 12.47 -18.54
N GLY A 80 8.59 11.51 -19.00
CA GLY A 80 9.70 11.73 -19.92
C GLY A 80 9.43 11.07 -21.26
N ARG A 81 9.88 11.69 -22.34
CA ARG A 81 9.77 11.16 -23.71
C ARG A 81 11.08 11.36 -24.46
N ASP A 82 11.58 10.32 -25.12
CA ASP A 82 12.74 10.36 -26.01
C ASP A 82 12.30 9.94 -27.42
N THR A 83 12.49 10.81 -28.42
CA THR A 83 12.11 10.55 -29.82
C THR A 83 13.31 10.26 -30.73
N GLY A 84 14.47 9.91 -30.15
CA GLY A 84 15.75 9.73 -30.84
C GLY A 84 16.44 11.04 -31.29
N THR A 85 15.68 12.12 -31.46
CA THR A 85 16.19 13.46 -31.80
C THR A 85 16.34 14.38 -30.59
N GLY A 86 15.72 14.04 -29.46
CA GLY A 86 15.75 14.82 -28.23
C GLY A 86 14.91 14.19 -27.13
N ARG A 87 15.05 14.73 -25.92
CA ARG A 87 14.28 14.36 -24.73
C ARG A 87 13.42 15.53 -24.27
N GLU A 88 12.19 15.21 -23.89
CA GLU A 88 11.22 16.14 -23.32
C GLU A 88 10.74 15.62 -21.98
N TYR A 89 10.51 16.54 -21.04
CA TYR A 89 10.05 16.22 -19.70
C TYR A 89 8.86 17.09 -19.34
N VAL A 90 7.86 16.45 -18.72
CA VAL A 90 6.74 17.10 -18.06
C VAL A 90 6.78 16.71 -16.60
N ALA A 91 6.74 17.71 -15.73
CA ALA A 91 6.73 17.51 -14.28
C ALA A 91 5.50 18.20 -13.69
N ALA A 92 4.89 17.57 -12.69
CA ALA A 92 3.76 18.14 -11.96
C ALA A 92 3.93 18.01 -10.44
N GLY A 93 3.62 19.09 -9.73
CA GLY A 93 3.60 19.14 -8.26
C GLY A 93 4.97 19.32 -7.60
N GLU A 94 5.18 18.74 -6.41
CA GLU A 94 6.33 18.98 -5.53
C GLU A 94 6.85 17.69 -4.87
N VAL A 95 8.18 17.59 -4.67
CA VAL A 95 8.86 16.50 -3.95
C VAL A 95 9.00 16.81 -2.45
N GLY A 96 9.21 15.78 -1.61
CA GLY A 96 9.54 15.95 -0.18
C GLY A 96 8.36 15.90 0.82
N GLY A 97 7.13 15.59 0.39
CA GLY A 97 5.95 15.46 1.26
C GLY A 97 5.51 16.77 1.96
N PRO A 98 4.93 16.75 3.18
CA PRO A 98 4.33 17.92 3.86
C PRO A 98 5.33 19.01 4.32
N GLY A 99 6.10 19.57 3.39
CA GLY A 99 6.97 20.73 3.60
C GLY A 99 7.97 20.95 2.45
N GLY A 100 8.15 19.95 1.58
CA GLY A 100 8.95 20.11 0.38
C GLY A 100 8.26 21.01 -0.63
N THR A 101 9.05 21.85 -1.31
CA THR A 101 8.60 22.85 -2.29
C THR A 101 9.37 22.76 -3.61
N ALA A 102 10.18 21.72 -3.77
CA ALA A 102 10.96 21.54 -4.98
C ALA A 102 10.09 20.84 -6.04
N ALA A 103 10.08 21.37 -7.26
CA ALA A 103 9.42 20.70 -8.37
C ALA A 103 10.18 19.40 -8.70
N PRO A 104 9.47 18.31 -9.08
CA PRO A 104 10.13 17.15 -9.65
C PRO A 104 10.79 17.51 -10.99
N GLY A 105 11.72 16.68 -11.41
CA GLY A 105 12.47 16.83 -12.66
C GLY A 105 13.40 15.65 -12.90
N PRO A 106 14.18 15.65 -14.00
CA PRO A 106 14.74 14.43 -14.62
C PRO A 106 15.56 13.50 -13.72
N VAL A 107 16.12 14.03 -12.63
CA VAL A 107 16.98 13.35 -11.65
C VAL A 107 16.27 13.08 -10.32
N THR A 108 14.97 13.33 -10.23
CA THR A 108 14.14 13.03 -9.06
C THR A 108 13.98 11.53 -8.95
N HIS A 109 14.23 11.00 -7.75
CA HIS A 109 14.09 9.57 -7.52
C HIS A 109 12.62 9.22 -7.20
N PHE A 110 12.14 8.14 -7.79
CA PHE A 110 10.85 7.53 -7.52
C PHE A 110 11.02 6.03 -7.31
N GLU A 111 10.10 5.40 -6.58
CA GLU A 111 10.05 3.95 -6.53
C GLU A 111 9.63 3.39 -7.90
N THR A 112 10.42 2.44 -8.40
CA THR A 112 10.18 1.79 -9.69
C THR A 112 9.08 0.75 -9.63
N GLY A 113 8.87 0.09 -8.49
CA GLY A 113 8.03 -1.09 -8.42
C GLY A 113 8.41 -2.12 -9.49
N SER A 114 7.39 -2.80 -10.03
CA SER A 114 7.59 -3.89 -10.99
C SER A 114 8.29 -3.53 -12.30
N VAL A 115 8.49 -2.25 -12.67
CA VAL A 115 9.36 -1.89 -13.81
C VAL A 115 10.73 -2.54 -13.64
N PHE A 116 11.24 -2.66 -12.41
CA PHE A 116 12.55 -3.24 -12.15
C PHE A 116 12.71 -4.69 -12.64
N LYS A 117 11.61 -5.43 -12.80
CA LYS A 117 11.62 -6.81 -13.33
C LYS A 117 12.23 -6.89 -14.73
N VAL A 118 12.13 -5.82 -15.53
CA VAL A 118 12.78 -5.80 -16.84
C VAL A 118 14.30 -5.93 -16.70
N PHE A 119 14.92 -5.30 -15.70
CA PHE A 119 16.36 -5.43 -15.46
C PHE A 119 16.75 -6.84 -14.99
N THR A 120 15.93 -7.47 -14.13
CA THR A 120 16.08 -8.87 -13.75
C THR A 120 16.03 -9.79 -14.98
N ALA A 121 15.06 -9.58 -15.86
CA ALA A 121 14.88 -10.35 -17.08
C ALA A 121 15.99 -10.13 -18.11
N MET A 122 16.46 -8.89 -18.26
CA MET A 122 17.58 -8.55 -19.14
C MET A 122 18.89 -9.15 -18.63
N THR A 123 19.06 -9.24 -17.30
CA THR A 123 20.20 -9.93 -16.67
C THR A 123 20.16 -11.43 -16.95
N LEU A 124 18.98 -12.08 -16.83
CA LEU A 124 18.79 -13.48 -17.23
C LEU A 124 19.19 -13.68 -18.70
N ALA A 125 18.67 -12.85 -19.61
CA ALA A 125 18.97 -12.95 -21.03
C ALA A 125 20.46 -12.72 -21.34
N ASP A 126 21.10 -11.73 -20.72
CA ASP A 126 22.55 -11.49 -20.88
C ASP A 126 23.39 -12.70 -20.43
N MET A 127 23.02 -13.34 -19.32
CA MET A 127 23.70 -14.55 -18.84
C MET A 127 23.51 -15.74 -19.79
N VAL A 128 22.32 -15.88 -20.39
CA VAL A 128 22.06 -16.87 -21.45
C VAL A 128 22.91 -16.60 -22.70
N ASP A 129 22.94 -15.34 -23.15
CA ASP A 129 23.70 -14.92 -24.33
C ASP A 129 25.20 -15.19 -24.17
N LYS A 130 25.71 -15.11 -22.93
CA LYS A 130 27.09 -15.43 -22.56
C LYS A 130 27.35 -16.92 -22.27
N GLY A 131 26.32 -17.76 -22.32
CA GLY A 131 26.42 -19.20 -22.10
C GLY A 131 26.71 -19.60 -20.65
N GLU A 132 26.34 -18.76 -19.68
CA GLU A 132 26.54 -19.02 -18.24
C GLU A 132 25.44 -19.92 -17.66
N LEU A 133 24.25 -19.88 -18.26
CA LEU A 133 23.09 -20.71 -17.94
C LEU A 133 22.18 -20.82 -19.17
N GLU A 134 21.14 -21.64 -19.07
CA GLU A 134 20.13 -21.81 -20.12
C GLU A 134 18.75 -21.38 -19.58
N LEU A 135 17.83 -21.00 -20.48
CA LEU A 135 16.47 -20.61 -20.09
C LEU A 135 15.68 -21.75 -19.43
N ASP A 136 15.99 -22.99 -19.79
CA ASP A 136 15.41 -24.22 -19.24
C ASP A 136 16.16 -24.76 -18.02
N THR A 137 17.22 -24.07 -17.54
CA THR A 137 17.85 -24.35 -16.25
C THR A 137 16.77 -24.39 -15.17
N THR A 138 16.78 -25.45 -14.36
CA THR A 138 15.70 -25.72 -13.42
C THR A 138 16.02 -25.27 -12.00
N LEU A 139 14.98 -25.00 -11.20
CA LEU A 139 15.18 -24.70 -9.77
C LEU A 139 15.84 -25.85 -9.01
N GLY A 140 15.61 -27.11 -9.40
CA GLY A 140 16.27 -28.26 -8.80
C GLY A 140 17.77 -28.33 -9.09
N GLU A 141 18.24 -27.71 -10.17
CA GLU A 141 19.67 -27.59 -10.46
C GLU A 141 20.33 -26.47 -9.64
N VAL A 142 19.61 -25.36 -9.41
CA VAL A 142 20.15 -24.16 -8.74
C VAL A 142 19.99 -24.21 -7.20
N PHE A 143 18.99 -24.93 -6.71
CA PHE A 143 18.64 -25.05 -5.29
C PHE A 143 18.60 -26.53 -4.88
N ASP A 144 19.66 -27.28 -5.17
CA ASP A 144 19.77 -28.73 -4.94
C ASP A 144 19.72 -29.12 -3.46
N GLU A 145 20.00 -28.17 -2.57
CA GLU A 145 19.99 -28.32 -1.12
C GLU A 145 18.62 -28.07 -0.48
N VAL A 146 17.67 -27.50 -1.23
CA VAL A 146 16.36 -27.11 -0.72
C VAL A 146 15.37 -28.28 -0.78
N GLU A 147 14.77 -28.63 0.36
CA GLU A 147 13.62 -29.52 0.38
C GLU A 147 12.36 -28.73 -0.02
N PHE A 148 11.99 -28.81 -1.30
CA PHE A 148 10.80 -28.14 -1.80
C PHE A 148 9.51 -28.65 -1.14
N ALA A 149 8.66 -27.74 -0.66
CA ALA A 149 7.33 -28.11 -0.14
C ALA A 149 6.44 -28.77 -1.21
N ASP A 150 6.64 -28.41 -2.47
CA ASP A 150 5.99 -29.01 -3.62
C ASP A 150 7.05 -29.61 -4.57
N PRO A 151 7.11 -30.94 -4.75
CA PRO A 151 8.12 -31.58 -5.60
C PRO A 151 8.12 -31.09 -7.05
N ARG A 152 7.00 -30.54 -7.55
CA ARG A 152 6.92 -29.98 -8.91
C ARG A 152 7.79 -28.74 -9.08
N MET A 153 8.13 -28.06 -7.97
CA MET A 153 8.96 -26.86 -7.94
C MET A 153 10.35 -27.11 -8.51
N ALA A 154 10.93 -28.29 -8.27
CA ALA A 154 12.26 -28.63 -8.76
C ALA A 154 12.36 -28.57 -10.30
N GLY A 155 11.26 -28.82 -11.00
CA GLY A 155 11.20 -28.76 -12.47
C GLY A 155 10.69 -27.43 -13.03
N VAL A 156 10.60 -26.38 -12.22
CA VAL A 156 10.29 -25.02 -12.70
C VAL A 156 11.55 -24.44 -13.34
N THR A 157 11.43 -23.88 -14.54
CA THR A 157 12.56 -23.27 -15.27
C THR A 157 12.68 -21.77 -15.02
N LEU A 158 13.85 -21.21 -15.32
CA LEU A 158 14.07 -19.75 -15.24
C LEU A 158 13.17 -18.99 -16.24
N GLU A 159 12.91 -19.57 -17.43
CA GLU A 159 11.95 -19.02 -18.39
C GLU A 159 10.53 -18.96 -17.81
N GLU A 160 10.07 -20.03 -17.16
CA GLU A 160 8.74 -20.05 -16.53
C GLU A 160 8.60 -19.00 -15.44
N LEU A 161 9.68 -18.69 -14.69
CA LEU A 161 9.67 -17.61 -13.72
C LEU A 161 9.58 -16.24 -14.40
N ALA A 162 10.45 -16.00 -15.40
CA ALA A 162 10.54 -14.73 -16.11
C ALA A 162 9.31 -14.42 -16.98
N THR A 163 8.54 -15.44 -17.37
CA THR A 163 7.29 -15.32 -18.14
C THR A 163 6.03 -15.40 -17.27
N HIS A 164 6.16 -15.52 -15.94
CA HIS A 164 5.03 -15.69 -15.01
C HIS A 164 4.16 -16.94 -15.28
N ARG A 165 4.78 -18.07 -15.67
CA ARG A 165 4.09 -19.33 -16.02
C ARG A 165 4.49 -20.53 -15.17
N SER A 166 5.28 -20.31 -14.13
CA SER A 166 5.72 -21.35 -13.17
C SER A 166 4.60 -21.87 -12.26
N GLY A 167 3.46 -21.18 -12.21
CA GLY A 167 2.40 -21.44 -11.23
C GLY A 167 2.76 -21.00 -9.80
N MET A 168 3.87 -20.27 -9.62
CA MET A 168 4.26 -19.77 -8.30
C MET A 168 3.31 -18.63 -7.86
N PRO A 169 2.79 -18.65 -6.62
CA PRO A 169 1.94 -17.56 -6.13
C PRO A 169 2.73 -16.26 -6.03
N ALA A 170 2.04 -15.12 -5.86
CA ALA A 170 2.70 -13.83 -5.79
C ALA A 170 3.57 -13.65 -4.53
N VAL A 171 3.22 -14.32 -3.43
CA VAL A 171 4.00 -14.38 -2.18
C VAL A 171 3.99 -15.81 -1.62
N PRO A 172 4.90 -16.16 -0.70
CA PRO A 172 4.93 -17.48 -0.08
C PRO A 172 3.61 -17.83 0.61
N THR A 173 3.24 -19.11 0.51
CA THR A 173 2.00 -19.62 1.11
C THR A 173 1.97 -19.35 2.61
N GLY A 174 0.90 -18.69 3.09
CA GLY A 174 0.69 -18.35 4.49
C GLY A 174 1.13 -16.94 4.89
N TYR A 175 1.74 -16.18 3.98
CA TYR A 175 2.18 -14.80 4.23
C TYR A 175 1.19 -13.74 3.69
N GLU A 176 0.16 -14.15 2.97
CA GLU A 176 -0.80 -13.26 2.30
C GLU A 176 -1.49 -12.34 3.31
N ALA A 177 -2.04 -12.90 4.40
CA ALA A 177 -2.76 -12.12 5.40
C ALA A 177 -1.88 -11.11 6.14
N ALA A 178 -0.62 -11.48 6.42
CA ALA A 178 0.33 -10.58 7.06
C ALA A 178 0.73 -9.44 6.12
N GLY A 179 1.02 -9.76 4.85
CA GLY A 179 1.34 -8.77 3.82
C GLY A 179 0.16 -7.82 3.56
N THR A 180 -1.06 -8.32 3.41
CA THR A 180 -2.29 -7.50 3.30
C THR A 180 -2.49 -6.61 4.51
N GLY A 181 -2.23 -7.12 5.73
CA GLY A 181 -2.29 -6.33 6.96
C GLY A 181 -1.31 -5.16 6.97
N SER A 182 -0.03 -5.43 6.66
CA SER A 182 1.00 -4.40 6.55
C SER A 182 0.66 -3.36 5.48
N MET A 183 0.28 -3.82 4.28
CA MET A 183 -0.16 -2.94 3.21
C MET A 183 -1.34 -2.10 3.63
N THR A 184 -2.36 -2.66 4.27
CA THR A 184 -3.53 -1.88 4.71
C THR A 184 -3.13 -0.74 5.66
N MET A 185 -2.14 -0.96 6.53
CA MET A 185 -1.59 0.04 7.45
C MET A 185 -0.55 1.00 6.83
N GLY A 186 -0.28 0.88 5.53
CA GLY A 186 0.75 1.68 4.85
C GLY A 186 2.18 1.26 5.18
N MET A 187 2.38 0.11 5.82
CA MET A 187 3.70 -0.43 6.15
C MET A 187 4.24 -1.31 5.03
N ASP A 188 5.54 -1.57 5.05
CA ASP A 188 6.21 -2.48 4.12
C ASP A 188 5.74 -3.94 4.33
N PRO A 189 5.06 -4.56 3.35
CA PRO A 189 4.60 -5.94 3.46
C PRO A 189 5.71 -6.99 3.27
N TYR A 190 6.84 -6.61 2.69
CA TYR A 190 7.96 -7.52 2.38
C TYR A 190 8.99 -7.62 3.50
N ARG A 191 8.98 -6.69 4.44
CA ARG A 191 9.94 -6.64 5.56
C ARG A 191 10.07 -7.93 6.37
N ALA A 192 8.99 -8.70 6.50
CA ALA A 192 8.94 -9.95 7.25
C ALA A 192 8.78 -11.19 6.36
N MET A 193 8.92 -11.03 5.04
CA MET A 193 8.87 -12.14 4.10
C MET A 193 10.13 -13.00 4.22
N PRO A 194 10.03 -14.31 3.94
CA PRO A 194 11.16 -15.22 4.03
C PRO A 194 12.16 -14.98 2.89
N SER A 195 13.35 -15.55 3.05
CA SER A 195 14.31 -15.71 1.96
C SER A 195 13.76 -16.59 0.83
N ALA A 196 14.45 -16.66 -0.30
CA ALA A 196 14.05 -17.50 -1.43
C ALA A 196 13.97 -18.99 -1.04
N GLU A 197 14.98 -19.49 -0.36
CA GLU A 197 15.14 -20.88 0.05
C GLU A 197 14.04 -21.27 1.05
N GLU A 198 13.80 -20.43 2.06
CA GLU A 198 12.70 -20.60 3.01
C GLU A 198 11.33 -20.51 2.32
N GLY A 199 11.17 -19.58 1.37
CA GLY A 199 9.97 -19.44 0.56
C GLY A 199 9.68 -20.70 -0.27
N LEU A 200 10.69 -21.26 -0.93
CA LEU A 200 10.61 -22.51 -1.69
C LEU A 200 10.27 -23.72 -0.79
N ALA A 201 10.74 -23.71 0.46
CA ALA A 201 10.46 -24.75 1.45
C ALA A 201 9.05 -24.70 2.05
N VAL A 202 8.25 -23.66 1.78
CA VAL A 202 6.86 -23.54 2.28
C VAL A 202 5.81 -23.39 1.18
N THR A 203 6.23 -22.98 -0.02
CA THR A 203 5.32 -22.60 -1.10
C THR A 203 4.81 -23.80 -1.88
N ARG A 204 3.52 -23.76 -2.24
CA ARG A 204 2.90 -24.72 -3.16
C ARG A 204 2.60 -24.07 -4.50
N LEU A 205 2.77 -24.84 -5.58
CA LEU A 205 2.48 -24.35 -6.93
C LEU A 205 0.99 -24.46 -7.25
N GLY A 206 0.50 -23.44 -7.98
CA GLY A 206 -0.75 -23.46 -8.72
C GLY A 206 -0.63 -24.24 -10.04
N ALA A 207 -1.38 -23.79 -11.05
CA ALA A 207 -1.29 -24.31 -12.41
C ALA A 207 -0.03 -23.77 -13.10
N ARG A 208 0.75 -24.67 -13.71
CA ARG A 208 1.87 -24.32 -14.59
C ARG A 208 1.34 -24.04 -16.00
N ASP A 209 2.16 -23.38 -16.81
CA ASP A 209 1.86 -23.00 -18.20
C ASP A 209 0.72 -21.98 -18.36
N GLU A 210 0.10 -21.53 -17.28
CA GLU A 210 -0.86 -20.44 -17.26
C GLU A 210 -0.17 -19.16 -16.76
N PHE A 211 -0.50 -18.03 -17.38
CA PHE A 211 -0.01 -16.74 -16.92
C PHE A 211 -0.60 -16.43 -15.53
N ALA A 212 0.26 -16.30 -14.53
CA ALA A 212 -0.07 -15.91 -13.18
C ALA A 212 1.06 -15.05 -12.61
N TYR A 213 0.81 -13.75 -12.48
CA TYR A 213 1.81 -12.78 -12.04
C TYR A 213 2.39 -13.15 -10.67
N SER A 214 3.72 -13.15 -10.55
CA SER A 214 4.39 -13.67 -9.36
C SER A 214 5.60 -12.84 -8.95
N ASN A 215 5.50 -12.12 -7.82
CA ASN A 215 6.64 -11.46 -7.21
C ASN A 215 7.60 -12.46 -6.57
N LEU A 216 7.09 -13.51 -5.93
CA LEU A 216 7.92 -14.61 -5.42
C LEU A 216 8.73 -15.26 -6.54
N GLY A 217 8.12 -15.46 -7.72
CA GLY A 217 8.80 -16.02 -8.89
C GLY A 217 9.98 -15.18 -9.34
N PHE A 218 9.82 -13.86 -9.38
CA PHE A 218 10.92 -12.95 -9.71
C PHE A 218 11.98 -12.88 -8.62
N MET A 219 11.58 -12.88 -7.34
CA MET A 219 12.52 -12.95 -6.22
C MET A 219 13.39 -14.21 -6.31
N VAL A 220 12.77 -15.37 -6.56
CA VAL A 220 13.49 -16.65 -6.74
C VAL A 220 14.37 -16.61 -7.99
N LEU A 221 13.90 -16.02 -9.09
CA LEU A 221 14.70 -15.84 -10.30
C LEU A 221 15.97 -15.02 -10.02
N GLY A 222 15.86 -13.85 -9.39
CA GLY A 222 17.04 -13.04 -9.07
C GLY A 222 17.99 -13.75 -8.12
N ARG A 223 17.47 -14.52 -7.15
CA ARG A 223 18.30 -15.37 -6.30
C ARG A 223 19.03 -16.46 -7.08
N ALA A 224 18.37 -17.06 -8.08
CA ALA A 224 18.99 -18.05 -8.95
C ALA A 224 20.14 -17.45 -9.77
N LEU A 225 19.93 -16.27 -10.36
CA LEU A 225 20.96 -15.53 -11.12
C LEU A 225 22.17 -15.18 -10.24
N ALA A 226 21.93 -14.72 -9.01
CA ALA A 226 22.98 -14.43 -8.05
C ALA A 226 23.80 -15.68 -7.69
N ARG A 227 23.14 -16.83 -7.49
CA ARG A 227 23.81 -18.10 -7.19
C ARG A 227 24.68 -18.60 -8.35
N VAL A 228 24.14 -18.57 -9.57
CA VAL A 228 24.89 -19.02 -10.76
C VAL A 228 26.10 -18.13 -11.02
N SER A 229 25.96 -16.81 -10.87
CA SER A 229 27.05 -15.87 -11.08
C SER A 229 28.08 -15.85 -9.93
N GLY A 230 27.67 -16.21 -8.71
CA GLY A 230 28.48 -16.04 -7.51
C GLY A 230 28.57 -14.61 -7.01
N THR A 231 27.70 -13.72 -7.50
CA THR A 231 27.64 -12.29 -7.17
C THR A 231 26.27 -11.96 -6.57
N ASP A 232 26.23 -11.05 -5.59
CA ASP A 232 24.96 -10.59 -5.02
C ASP A 232 24.10 -9.89 -6.09
N PHE A 233 22.78 -10.12 -6.06
CA PHE A 233 21.88 -9.68 -7.14
C PHE A 233 21.95 -8.16 -7.45
N PRO A 234 21.97 -7.24 -6.45
CA PRO A 234 22.09 -5.80 -6.73
C PRO A 234 23.39 -5.43 -7.46
N ASP A 235 24.49 -6.10 -7.15
CA ASP A 235 25.77 -5.88 -7.82
C ASP A 235 25.76 -6.48 -9.24
N LEU A 236 25.16 -7.65 -9.40
CA LEU A 236 25.01 -8.34 -10.68
C LEU A 236 24.23 -7.49 -11.69
N VAL A 237 23.07 -6.95 -11.30
CA VAL A 237 22.26 -6.11 -12.20
C VAL A 237 22.95 -4.79 -12.52
N ARG A 238 23.69 -4.21 -11.56
CA ARG A 238 24.46 -3.00 -11.80
C ARG A 238 25.55 -3.24 -12.85
N GLU A 239 26.40 -4.23 -12.64
CA GLU A 239 27.51 -4.55 -13.54
C GLU A 239 27.03 -4.89 -14.95
N ARG A 240 25.95 -5.65 -15.06
CA ARG A 240 25.48 -6.18 -16.35
C ARG A 240 24.55 -5.25 -17.10
N ILE A 241 23.78 -4.41 -16.42
CA ILE A 241 22.73 -3.60 -17.04
C ILE A 241 22.93 -2.11 -16.79
N PHE A 242 23.08 -1.67 -15.54
CA PHE A 242 23.11 -0.24 -15.21
C PHE A 242 24.39 0.45 -15.70
N ASP A 243 25.56 -0.10 -15.42
CA ASP A 243 26.84 0.50 -15.82
C ASP A 243 27.00 0.61 -17.35
N PRO A 244 26.64 -0.42 -18.16
CA PRO A 244 26.72 -0.32 -19.62
C PRO A 244 25.86 0.78 -20.24
N VAL A 245 24.69 1.06 -19.67
CA VAL A 245 23.75 2.08 -20.16
C VAL A 245 23.74 3.37 -19.33
N LYS A 246 24.66 3.48 -18.36
CA LYS A 246 24.91 4.65 -17.50
C LYS A 246 23.69 5.09 -16.68
N MET A 247 23.11 4.13 -15.96
CA MET A 247 22.01 4.37 -15.01
C MET A 247 22.55 4.58 -13.58
N ASP A 248 23.27 5.67 -13.39
CA ASP A 248 24.01 5.93 -12.15
C ASP A 248 23.11 6.28 -10.94
N ASP A 249 21.85 6.64 -11.18
CA ASP A 249 20.85 7.04 -10.18
C ASP A 249 19.76 5.98 -9.97
N THR A 250 20.00 4.76 -10.46
CA THR A 250 19.13 3.59 -10.25
C THR A 250 19.72 2.67 -9.18
N PHE A 251 18.94 2.35 -8.14
CA PHE A 251 19.48 1.65 -6.97
C PHE A 251 18.46 0.80 -6.20
N VAL A 252 18.97 -0.16 -5.42
CA VAL A 252 18.24 -0.98 -4.45
C VAL A 252 18.44 -0.45 -3.03
N LEU A 253 17.35 -0.01 -2.37
CA LEU A 253 17.39 0.45 -0.99
C LEU A 253 17.68 -0.71 -0.03
N GLY A 254 18.65 -0.50 0.86
CA GLY A 254 19.11 -1.48 1.83
C GLY A 254 20.28 -2.34 1.35
N ALA A 255 20.59 -2.34 0.05
CA ALA A 255 21.81 -2.92 -0.52
C ALA A 255 22.77 -1.81 -0.99
N ASP A 256 22.32 -0.97 -1.90
CA ASP A 256 23.16 0.03 -2.58
C ASP A 256 23.22 1.34 -1.79
N ARG A 257 22.10 1.68 -1.15
CA ARG A 257 21.95 2.87 -0.31
C ARG A 257 21.30 2.48 1.01
N ALA A 258 21.82 2.99 2.12
CA ALA A 258 21.27 2.71 3.45
C ALA A 258 19.99 3.50 3.75
N GLU A 259 19.85 4.67 3.14
CA GLU A 259 18.79 5.66 3.36
C GLU A 259 18.27 6.17 2.00
N VAL A 260 17.04 6.66 2.01
CA VAL A 260 16.40 7.27 0.84
C VAL A 260 16.96 8.69 0.66
N PRO A 261 17.35 9.11 -0.56
CA PRO A 261 17.81 10.48 -0.81
C PRO A 261 16.77 11.55 -0.42
N GLU A 262 17.22 12.70 0.08
CA GLU A 262 16.32 13.77 0.56
C GLU A 262 15.37 14.29 -0.52
N ASP A 263 15.82 14.38 -1.78
CA ASP A 263 15.05 14.87 -2.93
C ASP A 263 14.19 13.78 -3.61
N THR A 264 13.93 12.67 -2.91
CA THR A 264 13.07 11.59 -3.42
C THR A 264 11.60 11.98 -3.35
N ALA A 265 10.85 11.66 -4.40
CA ALA A 265 9.40 11.70 -4.38
C ALA A 265 8.86 10.52 -3.55
N LEU A 266 8.73 10.73 -2.24
CA LEU A 266 8.31 9.69 -1.29
C LEU A 266 6.89 9.19 -1.57
N PRO A 267 6.65 7.87 -1.45
CA PRO A 267 5.38 7.25 -1.81
C PRO A 267 4.22 7.71 -0.90
N HIS A 268 3.05 7.94 -1.50
CA HIS A 268 1.84 8.26 -0.76
C HIS A 268 0.59 7.57 -1.33
N ARG A 269 -0.44 7.57 -0.50
CA ARG A 269 -1.80 7.11 -0.81
C ARG A 269 -2.78 8.27 -0.84
N GLU A 270 -4.06 7.96 -0.99
CA GLU A 270 -5.16 8.93 -1.08
C GLU A 270 -4.93 10.14 -0.16
N MET A 271 -5.15 11.34 -0.70
CA MET A 271 -5.07 12.59 0.06
C MET A 271 -3.69 12.82 0.71
N GLY A 272 -2.62 12.26 0.14
CA GLY A 272 -1.24 12.53 0.54
C GLY A 272 -0.78 11.85 1.82
N GLN A 273 -1.48 10.81 2.30
CA GLN A 273 -0.99 10.00 3.41
C GLN A 273 0.28 9.26 2.99
N ARG A 274 1.39 9.51 3.70
CA ARG A 274 2.65 8.79 3.47
C ARG A 274 2.48 7.29 3.74
N VAL A 275 3.20 6.50 2.96
CA VAL A 275 3.41 5.08 3.23
C VAL A 275 4.88 4.80 3.43
N GLN A 276 5.19 3.73 4.15
CA GLN A 276 6.55 3.30 4.34
C GLN A 276 7.14 2.89 2.99
N THR A 277 8.30 3.46 2.65
CA THR A 277 9.12 2.92 1.56
C THR A 277 9.48 1.48 1.86
N TRP A 278 9.35 0.63 0.84
CA TRP A 278 9.68 -0.78 0.96
C TRP A 278 11.20 -0.97 1.05
N ARG A 279 11.64 -1.89 1.91
CA ARG A 279 13.05 -2.19 2.14
C ARG A 279 13.24 -3.69 2.37
N ALA A 280 13.35 -4.43 1.27
CA ALA A 280 13.64 -5.86 1.25
C ALA A 280 14.55 -6.20 0.07
N PRO A 281 15.89 -6.07 0.21
CA PRO A 281 16.83 -6.28 -0.89
C PRO A 281 16.71 -7.63 -1.59
N ASP A 282 16.40 -8.71 -0.85
CA ASP A 282 16.19 -10.05 -1.42
C ASP A 282 15.01 -10.07 -2.41
N TRP A 283 14.06 -9.15 -2.26
CA TRP A 283 12.88 -8.99 -3.10
C TRP A 283 13.04 -7.92 -4.21
N ALA A 284 14.20 -7.26 -4.29
CA ALA A 284 14.54 -6.32 -5.35
C ALA A 284 14.37 -6.88 -6.78
N PRO A 285 14.64 -8.17 -7.08
CA PRO A 285 14.36 -8.74 -8.40
C PRO A 285 12.90 -8.60 -8.85
N ALA A 286 11.97 -8.48 -7.91
CA ALA A 286 10.55 -8.25 -8.15
C ALA A 286 10.16 -6.76 -8.15
N GLY A 287 11.10 -5.85 -7.95
CA GLY A 287 10.88 -4.40 -7.87
C GLY A 287 10.53 -3.89 -6.47
N VAL A 288 10.91 -4.62 -5.43
CA VAL A 288 10.68 -4.20 -4.04
C VAL A 288 11.86 -3.36 -3.54
N GLY A 289 11.59 -2.12 -3.11
CA GLY A 289 12.60 -1.22 -2.57
C GLY A 289 13.59 -0.68 -3.60
N THR A 290 13.17 -0.58 -4.86
CA THR A 290 14.02 -0.18 -5.99
C THR A 290 13.64 1.20 -6.51
N PHE A 291 14.63 2.05 -6.77
CA PHE A 291 14.48 3.46 -7.15
C PHE A 291 15.17 3.77 -8.47
N THR A 292 14.63 4.74 -9.21
CA THR A 292 15.21 5.26 -10.47
C THR A 292 14.84 6.72 -10.65
N THR A 293 15.43 7.34 -11.67
CA THR A 293 15.02 8.63 -12.21
C THR A 293 14.43 8.49 -13.62
N ALA A 294 13.71 9.52 -14.09
CA ALA A 294 13.17 9.53 -15.45
C ALA A 294 14.30 9.52 -16.51
N ASP A 295 15.39 10.24 -16.26
CA ASP A 295 16.53 10.33 -17.17
C ASP A 295 17.24 8.98 -17.34
N ASP A 296 17.41 8.21 -16.26
CA ASP A 296 17.96 6.85 -16.31
C ASP A 296 17.06 5.88 -17.07
N LEU A 297 15.74 5.88 -16.79
CA LEU A 297 14.81 5.04 -17.55
C LEU A 297 14.78 5.40 -19.03
N LEU A 298 14.92 6.68 -19.39
CA LEU A 298 15.03 7.09 -20.80
C LEU A 298 16.37 6.66 -21.43
N ARG A 299 17.50 6.67 -20.70
CA ARG A 299 18.78 6.10 -21.18
C ARG A 299 18.63 4.62 -21.49
N PHE A 300 18.10 3.87 -20.54
CA PHE A 300 17.87 2.44 -20.70
C PHE A 300 16.90 2.14 -21.83
N GLY A 301 15.73 2.80 -21.83
CA GLY A 301 14.72 2.57 -22.86
C GLY A 301 15.23 2.93 -24.26
N ALA A 302 16.07 3.96 -24.40
CA ALA A 302 16.68 4.30 -25.68
C ALA A 302 17.66 3.20 -26.13
N ALA A 303 18.51 2.70 -25.23
CA ALA A 303 19.40 1.58 -25.52
C ALA A 303 18.63 0.31 -25.90
N VAL A 304 17.48 0.04 -25.27
CA VAL A 304 16.61 -1.10 -25.62
C VAL A 304 15.97 -0.89 -27.00
N ARG A 305 15.38 0.29 -27.26
CA ARG A 305 14.80 0.65 -28.56
C ARG A 305 15.81 0.48 -29.69
N ASP A 306 17.04 0.95 -29.47
CA ASP A 306 18.09 0.98 -30.48
C ASP A 306 18.83 -0.38 -30.61
N GLY A 307 18.48 -1.36 -29.77
CA GLY A 307 19.07 -2.71 -29.78
C GLY A 307 20.50 -2.78 -29.21
N GLU A 308 20.89 -1.79 -28.42
CA GLU A 308 22.23 -1.63 -27.85
C GLU A 308 22.31 -2.10 -26.38
N ALA A 309 21.18 -2.31 -25.70
CA ALA A 309 21.15 -2.77 -24.32
C ALA A 309 21.58 -4.26 -24.22
N PRO A 310 22.28 -4.67 -23.14
CA PRO A 310 22.56 -6.09 -22.89
C PRO A 310 21.30 -6.92 -22.70
N GLY A 311 21.30 -8.18 -23.16
CA GLY A 311 20.22 -9.15 -22.95
C GLY A 311 18.97 -8.96 -23.83
N MET A 312 19.08 -8.33 -25.01
CA MET A 312 17.94 -7.97 -25.87
C MET A 312 16.94 -9.11 -26.14
N ALA A 313 17.37 -10.37 -26.06
CA ALA A 313 16.49 -11.53 -26.16
C ALA A 313 15.34 -11.52 -25.13
N ALA A 314 15.44 -10.75 -24.03
CA ALA A 314 14.35 -10.58 -23.06
C ALA A 314 13.11 -9.90 -23.65
N VAL A 315 13.28 -9.02 -24.64
CA VAL A 315 12.19 -8.23 -25.24
C VAL A 315 11.29 -9.08 -26.15
N GLU A 316 11.83 -10.16 -26.72
CA GLU A 316 11.13 -11.00 -27.68
C GLU A 316 9.92 -11.70 -27.04
N PRO A 317 8.69 -11.52 -27.57
CA PRO A 317 7.50 -12.18 -27.05
C PRO A 317 7.58 -13.71 -27.18
N ARG A 318 7.34 -14.42 -26.08
CA ARG A 318 7.41 -15.89 -25.99
C ARG A 318 6.09 -16.56 -25.66
N ALA A 319 5.18 -15.87 -24.96
CA ALA A 319 3.91 -16.45 -24.52
C ALA A 319 2.76 -15.43 -24.57
N GLU A 320 1.54 -15.95 -24.47
CA GLU A 320 0.33 -15.15 -24.26
C GLU A 320 0.19 -14.80 -22.77
N ALA A 321 -0.13 -13.54 -22.47
CA ALA A 321 -0.38 -13.03 -21.11
C ALA A 321 -1.83 -12.56 -20.92
N GLY A 322 -2.74 -13.05 -21.76
CA GLY A 322 -4.17 -12.74 -21.71
C GLY A 322 -4.60 -11.65 -22.70
N GLY A 323 -5.83 -11.77 -23.19
CA GLY A 323 -6.40 -10.82 -24.14
C GLY A 323 -5.60 -10.72 -25.45
N LYS A 324 -5.04 -9.55 -25.73
CA LYS A 324 -4.16 -9.28 -26.88
C LYS A 324 -2.74 -8.90 -26.43
N VAL A 325 -2.36 -9.32 -25.22
CA VAL A 325 -1.07 -9.03 -24.60
C VAL A 325 -0.20 -10.28 -24.70
N ARG A 326 1.01 -10.11 -25.21
CA ARG A 326 2.05 -11.13 -25.19
C ARG A 326 3.12 -10.73 -24.20
N ILE A 327 3.87 -11.70 -23.70
CA ILE A 327 4.97 -11.49 -22.76
C ILE A 327 6.26 -12.11 -23.31
N GLY A 328 7.37 -11.36 -23.22
CA GLY A 328 8.73 -11.86 -23.33
C GLY A 328 9.26 -12.31 -21.96
N LEU A 329 10.49 -11.97 -21.61
CA LEU A 329 10.98 -12.09 -20.23
C LEU A 329 10.67 -10.76 -19.53
N ALA A 330 9.67 -10.75 -18.64
CA ALA A 330 9.05 -9.56 -18.03
C ALA A 330 8.41 -8.52 -18.98
N TRP A 331 8.88 -8.38 -20.21
CA TRP A 331 8.37 -7.37 -21.15
C TRP A 331 6.99 -7.74 -21.70
N PHE A 332 6.04 -6.80 -21.65
CA PHE A 332 4.73 -6.99 -22.25
C PHE A 332 4.65 -6.29 -23.59
N THR A 333 4.04 -6.93 -24.58
CA THR A 333 3.71 -6.32 -25.86
C THR A 333 2.21 -6.24 -26.02
N ALA A 334 1.69 -5.02 -26.14
CA ALA A 334 0.28 -4.75 -26.31
C ALA A 334 0.03 -3.95 -27.60
N LYS A 335 -1.13 -4.17 -28.22
CA LYS A 335 -1.56 -3.45 -29.41
C LYS A 335 -2.65 -2.46 -29.04
N SER A 336 -2.44 -1.18 -29.33
CA SER A 336 -3.44 -0.14 -29.14
C SER A 336 -4.63 -0.34 -30.09
N PRO A 337 -5.82 0.22 -29.78
CA PRO A 337 -6.97 0.18 -30.69
C PRO A 337 -6.67 0.80 -32.06
N GLY A 338 -5.80 1.83 -32.10
CA GLY A 338 -5.32 2.47 -33.33
C GLY A 338 -4.32 1.64 -34.14
N GLY A 339 -3.89 0.50 -33.61
CA GLY A 339 -3.02 -0.46 -34.28
C GLY A 339 -1.53 -0.31 -33.97
N ALA A 340 -1.13 0.69 -33.18
CA ALA A 340 0.24 0.84 -32.70
C ALA A 340 0.58 -0.31 -31.76
N VAL A 341 1.82 -0.78 -31.82
CA VAL A 341 2.34 -1.80 -30.91
C VAL A 341 3.26 -1.10 -29.91
N ARG A 342 3.11 -1.44 -28.64
CA ARG A 342 3.96 -0.96 -27.56
C ARG A 342 4.56 -2.14 -26.84
N THR A 343 5.86 -2.05 -26.60
CA THR A 343 6.52 -2.90 -25.61
C THR A 343 6.69 -2.10 -24.34
N LEU A 344 6.27 -2.65 -23.21
CA LEU A 344 6.19 -1.92 -21.95
C LEU A 344 6.31 -2.83 -20.74
N HIS A 345 6.60 -2.20 -19.61
CA HIS A 345 6.31 -2.72 -18.29
C HIS A 345 5.91 -1.55 -17.39
N ASP A 346 4.86 -1.72 -16.60
CA ASP A 346 4.46 -0.76 -15.57
C ASP A 346 4.79 -1.29 -14.17
N GLY A 347 4.80 -0.40 -13.19
CA GLY A 347 5.10 -0.75 -11.82
C GLY A 347 4.18 -0.06 -10.84
N LYS A 348 3.99 -0.72 -9.71
CA LYS A 348 3.21 -0.22 -8.59
C LYS A 348 3.84 -0.66 -7.28
N THR A 349 3.85 0.24 -6.31
CA THR A 349 4.19 -0.06 -4.91
C THR A 349 3.04 0.34 -3.98
N GLY A 350 3.28 0.33 -2.67
CA GLY A 350 2.30 0.76 -1.68
C GLY A 350 1.86 2.22 -1.85
N GLY A 351 2.63 3.05 -2.55
CA GLY A 351 2.33 4.46 -2.76
C GLY A 351 3.05 5.09 -3.95
N SER A 352 3.52 4.31 -4.93
CA SER A 352 4.08 4.84 -6.17
C SER A 352 3.57 4.07 -7.38
N SER A 353 3.67 4.68 -8.56
CA SER A 353 3.40 4.04 -9.84
C SER A 353 4.42 4.47 -10.88
N SER A 354 4.70 3.59 -11.83
CA SER A 354 5.73 3.80 -12.85
C SER A 354 5.36 3.15 -14.18
N LEU A 355 6.00 3.60 -15.26
CA LEU A 355 5.92 3.02 -16.59
C LEU A 355 7.25 3.20 -17.31
N LEU A 356 7.66 2.17 -18.02
CA LEU A 356 8.59 2.24 -19.14
C LEU A 356 7.91 1.62 -20.35
N ALA A 357 7.80 2.38 -21.44
CA ALA A 357 7.23 1.92 -22.70
C ALA A 357 8.07 2.42 -23.88
N PHE A 358 8.10 1.65 -24.96
CA PHE A 358 8.76 2.07 -26.19
C PHE A 358 8.10 1.45 -27.43
N ASP A 359 8.43 2.07 -28.57
CA ASP A 359 8.23 1.58 -29.92
C ASP A 359 9.49 1.90 -30.75
N ASP A 360 9.44 1.69 -32.07
CA ASP A 360 10.58 1.96 -32.96
C ASP A 360 10.95 3.46 -33.05
N ASP A 361 10.05 4.37 -32.72
CA ASP A 361 10.19 5.82 -32.87
C ASP A 361 10.53 6.53 -31.56
N GLN A 362 10.13 5.98 -30.41
CA GLN A 362 10.18 6.68 -29.13
C GLN A 362 10.22 5.77 -27.90
N VAL A 363 10.65 6.37 -26.79
CA VAL A 363 10.58 5.84 -25.43
C VAL A 363 9.76 6.80 -24.59
N VAL A 364 8.89 6.26 -23.74
CA VAL A 364 8.07 7.01 -22.79
C VAL A 364 8.24 6.42 -21.40
N VAL A 365 8.52 7.29 -20.44
CA VAL A 365 8.64 6.95 -19.03
C VAL A 365 7.64 7.77 -18.24
N ALA A 366 7.09 7.18 -17.18
CA ALA A 366 6.23 7.89 -16.25
C ALA A 366 6.56 7.43 -14.83
N LEU A 367 6.66 8.37 -13.90
CA LEU A 367 6.96 8.11 -12.49
C LEU A 367 6.06 8.99 -11.63
N SER A 368 5.35 8.40 -10.67
CA SER A 368 4.57 9.15 -9.70
C SER A 368 4.71 8.53 -8.32
N ASN A 369 4.72 9.38 -7.30
CA ASN A 369 4.64 8.95 -5.91
C ASN A 369 3.18 8.75 -5.45
N SER A 370 2.27 8.38 -6.35
CA SER A 370 0.90 8.02 -6.02
C SER A 370 0.65 6.53 -6.25
N GLY A 371 0.16 5.84 -5.23
CA GLY A 371 -0.34 4.46 -5.34
C GLY A 371 -1.75 4.34 -5.92
N GLN A 372 -2.46 5.46 -6.15
CA GLN A 372 -3.87 5.48 -6.56
C GLN A 372 -4.04 5.93 -8.01
N VAL A 373 -3.22 6.88 -8.43
CA VAL A 373 -3.17 7.34 -9.82
C VAL A 373 -2.04 6.62 -10.53
N SER A 374 -2.34 6.03 -11.68
CA SER A 374 -1.34 5.40 -12.53
C SER A 374 -0.61 6.44 -13.38
N ALA A 375 0.67 6.64 -13.10
CA ALA A 375 1.56 7.44 -13.94
C ALA A 375 1.59 6.89 -15.38
N GLY A 376 1.57 5.57 -15.53
CA GLY A 376 1.56 4.91 -16.83
C GLY A 376 0.33 5.24 -17.67
N GLN A 377 -0.86 5.21 -17.06
CA GLN A 377 -2.09 5.62 -17.77
C GLN A 377 -2.05 7.10 -18.16
N ALA A 378 -1.54 7.97 -17.28
CA ALA A 378 -1.39 9.39 -17.60
C ALA A 378 -0.44 9.63 -18.79
N ALA A 379 0.68 8.92 -18.85
CA ALA A 379 1.61 9.01 -19.97
C ALA A 379 1.07 8.40 -21.26
N LEU A 380 0.36 7.26 -21.19
CA LEU A 380 -0.28 6.64 -22.35
C LEU A 380 -1.43 7.51 -22.90
N ALA A 381 -2.16 8.21 -22.02
CA ALA A 381 -3.15 9.20 -22.44
C ALA A 381 -2.52 10.33 -23.28
N ALA A 382 -1.28 10.73 -22.99
CA ALA A 382 -0.53 11.70 -23.80
C ALA A 382 -0.16 11.21 -25.20
N LEU A 383 -0.22 9.90 -25.42
CA LEU A 383 -0.07 9.28 -26.73
C LEU A 383 -1.42 8.96 -27.40
N GLY A 384 -2.55 9.17 -26.71
CA GLY A 384 -3.87 8.72 -27.15
C GLY A 384 -4.05 7.21 -27.05
N GLU A 385 -3.33 6.56 -26.13
CA GLU A 385 -3.22 5.10 -25.99
C GLU A 385 -3.63 4.58 -24.60
N GLN A 386 -4.48 5.31 -23.89
CA GLN A 386 -5.00 4.96 -22.56
C GLN A 386 -5.70 3.60 -22.48
N ASP A 387 -6.10 3.03 -23.61
CA ASP A 387 -6.74 1.70 -23.67
C ASP A 387 -5.75 0.53 -23.62
N ILE A 388 -4.44 0.81 -23.63
CA ILE A 388 -3.42 -0.23 -23.46
C ILE A 388 -3.48 -0.77 -22.02
N PRO A 389 -3.67 -2.09 -21.83
CA PRO A 389 -3.71 -2.67 -20.50
C PRO A 389 -2.32 -2.60 -19.85
N LEU A 390 -2.32 -2.26 -18.57
CA LEU A 390 -1.16 -2.37 -17.70
C LEU A 390 -1.09 -3.79 -17.11
N ALA A 391 0.12 -4.25 -16.83
CA ALA A 391 0.42 -5.62 -16.47
C ALA A 391 0.81 -5.82 -15.01
N SER A 392 1.20 -4.77 -14.28
CA SER A 392 1.53 -4.91 -12.87
C SER A 392 0.29 -5.29 -12.05
N GLU A 393 0.43 -6.34 -11.24
CA GLU A 393 -0.56 -6.74 -10.25
C GLU A 393 -0.05 -6.41 -8.84
N ASP A 394 -0.94 -5.91 -7.98
CA ASP A 394 -0.67 -5.76 -6.55
C ASP A 394 -1.29 -6.96 -5.81
N PRO A 395 -0.47 -7.86 -5.24
CA PRO A 395 -0.96 -9.07 -4.59
C PRO A 395 -1.69 -8.81 -3.28
N PHE A 396 -1.65 -7.57 -2.78
CA PHE A 396 -2.27 -7.16 -1.53
C PHE A 396 -3.49 -6.26 -1.73
N VAL A 397 -4.00 -6.15 -2.96
CA VAL A 397 -5.21 -5.37 -3.26
C VAL A 397 -6.37 -5.88 -2.42
N VAL A 398 -6.90 -4.98 -1.59
CA VAL A 398 -8.20 -5.17 -0.94
C VAL A 398 -9.22 -4.46 -1.83
N ASP A 399 -10.20 -5.19 -2.36
CA ASP A 399 -11.25 -4.58 -3.16
C ASP A 399 -12.03 -3.54 -2.33
N THR A 400 -12.53 -2.49 -3.00
CA THR A 400 -13.21 -1.38 -2.33
C THR A 400 -14.41 -1.84 -1.50
N GLY A 401 -15.11 -2.90 -1.91
CA GLY A 401 -16.23 -3.47 -1.17
C GLY A 401 -15.78 -4.10 0.15
N THR A 402 -14.74 -4.92 0.11
CA THR A 402 -14.13 -5.52 1.32
C THR A 402 -13.55 -4.45 2.22
N ALA A 403 -12.82 -3.47 1.67
CA ALA A 403 -12.25 -2.39 2.44
C ALA A 403 -13.34 -1.52 3.11
N ALA A 404 -14.42 -1.19 2.38
CA ALA A 404 -15.58 -0.50 2.95
C ALA A 404 -16.25 -1.34 4.06
N ALA A 405 -16.39 -2.65 3.86
CA ALA A 405 -17.00 -3.56 4.82
C ALA A 405 -16.17 -3.72 6.11
N SER A 406 -14.83 -3.68 6.02
CA SER A 406 -13.95 -3.70 7.20
C SER A 406 -13.94 -2.35 7.94
N THR A 407 -14.07 -1.24 7.22
CA THR A 407 -13.89 0.11 7.77
C THR A 407 -15.19 0.71 8.30
N LEU A 408 -16.34 0.47 7.66
CA LEU A 408 -17.63 1.03 8.07
C LEU A 408 -17.98 0.71 9.53
N PRO A 409 -17.79 -0.52 10.05
CA PRO A 409 -18.05 -0.83 11.44
C PRO A 409 -17.19 0.02 12.41
N LEU A 410 -15.95 0.35 12.05
CA LEU A 410 -15.04 1.16 12.87
C LEU A 410 -15.49 2.62 12.96
N VAL A 411 -16.10 3.15 11.90
CA VAL A 411 -16.61 4.53 11.88
C VAL A 411 -17.96 4.64 12.57
N VAL A 412 -18.85 3.65 12.39
CA VAL A 412 -20.26 3.77 12.76
C VAL A 412 -20.56 3.18 14.13
N LEU A 413 -20.06 1.98 14.45
CA LEU A 413 -20.46 1.27 15.67
C LEU A 413 -19.94 1.93 16.94
N PRO A 414 -18.67 2.37 17.04
CA PRO A 414 -18.16 3.03 18.24
C PRO A 414 -18.96 4.27 18.67
N PRO A 415 -19.19 5.30 17.81
CA PRO A 415 -19.99 6.46 18.22
C PRO A 415 -21.45 6.08 18.51
N LEU A 416 -22.04 5.18 17.73
CA LEU A 416 -23.41 4.71 17.97
C LEU A 416 -23.54 4.05 19.36
N PHE A 417 -22.62 3.16 19.72
CA PHE A 417 -22.63 2.50 21.01
C PHE A 417 -22.34 3.45 22.17
N ALA A 418 -21.44 4.41 21.99
CA ALA A 418 -21.15 5.44 22.99
C ALA A 418 -22.39 6.32 23.26
N LEU A 419 -23.05 6.82 22.21
CA LEU A 419 -24.26 7.63 22.33
C LEU A 419 -25.45 6.82 22.89
N ALA A 420 -25.66 5.60 22.41
CA ALA A 420 -26.71 4.72 22.89
C ALA A 420 -26.55 4.40 24.38
N LEU A 421 -25.31 4.22 24.86
CA LEU A 421 -25.02 4.03 26.28
C LEU A 421 -25.48 5.24 27.11
N MET A 422 -25.24 6.47 26.64
CA MET A 422 -25.64 7.70 27.34
C MET A 422 -27.16 7.92 27.32
N LEU A 423 -27.81 7.66 26.18
CA LEU A 423 -29.27 7.78 26.04
C LEU A 423 -30.02 6.73 26.88
N ARG A 424 -29.61 5.46 26.77
CA ARG A 424 -30.28 4.33 27.44
C ARG A 424 -29.88 4.21 28.91
N ARG A 425 -28.72 4.74 29.30
CA ARG A 425 -28.10 4.61 30.64
C ARG A 425 -27.89 3.16 31.06
N ARG A 426 -27.76 2.28 30.07
CA ARG A 426 -27.50 0.84 30.19
C ARG A 426 -26.82 0.32 28.93
N THR A 427 -25.96 -0.67 29.07
CA THR A 427 -25.28 -1.31 27.94
C THR A 427 -26.29 -2.02 27.04
N LEU A 428 -26.03 -2.04 25.74
CA LEU A 428 -26.83 -2.79 24.77
C LEU A 428 -26.77 -4.30 25.05
N VAL A 429 -25.55 -4.81 25.20
CA VAL A 429 -25.28 -6.19 25.56
C VAL A 429 -25.31 -6.36 27.08
N GLY A 430 -26.08 -7.33 27.57
CA GLY A 430 -26.17 -7.65 29.00
C GLY A 430 -26.89 -6.63 29.89
N GLN A 431 -27.46 -5.56 29.31
CA GLN A 431 -28.37 -4.61 29.97
C GLN A 431 -27.85 -4.03 31.30
N ARG A 432 -26.52 -3.86 31.43
CA ARG A 432 -25.86 -3.42 32.67
C ARG A 432 -26.01 -1.92 32.83
N HIS A 433 -26.30 -1.46 34.05
CA HIS A 433 -26.42 -0.03 34.35
C HIS A 433 -25.09 0.73 34.21
N LEU A 434 -25.21 2.03 33.94
CA LEU A 434 -24.08 2.97 33.94
C LEU A 434 -23.44 3.08 35.33
N ASP A 435 -22.11 3.13 35.37
CA ASP A 435 -21.27 3.46 36.54
C ASP A 435 -20.10 4.35 36.10
N ARG A 436 -19.38 4.93 37.06
CA ARG A 436 -18.29 5.89 36.77
C ARG A 436 -17.20 5.28 35.88
N LEU A 437 -16.89 4.01 36.06
CA LEU A 437 -15.89 3.31 35.23
C LEU A 437 -16.30 3.26 33.76
N ARG A 438 -17.56 2.86 33.46
CA ARG A 438 -18.04 2.77 32.07
C ARG A 438 -18.18 4.12 31.38
N VAL A 439 -18.47 5.18 32.13
CA VAL A 439 -18.51 6.55 31.59
C VAL A 439 -17.17 6.93 30.95
N VAL A 440 -16.06 6.40 31.46
CA VAL A 440 -14.72 6.70 30.95
C VAL A 440 -14.26 5.63 29.97
N SER A 441 -14.33 4.34 30.33
CA SER A 441 -13.72 3.29 29.51
C SER A 441 -14.42 3.04 28.18
N MET A 442 -15.74 3.21 28.09
CA MET A 442 -16.48 2.94 26.85
C MET A 442 -16.25 4.02 25.79
N PRO A 443 -16.36 5.34 26.11
CA PRO A 443 -15.97 6.37 25.15
C PRO A 443 -14.49 6.32 24.79
N LEU A 444 -13.59 6.01 25.75
CA LEU A 444 -12.17 5.86 25.45
C LEU A 444 -11.89 4.71 24.47
N GLY A 445 -12.51 3.54 24.68
CA GLY A 445 -12.41 2.43 23.74
C GLY A 445 -13.04 2.76 22.39
N ALA A 446 -14.16 3.50 22.37
CA ALA A 446 -14.77 3.95 21.13
C ALA A 446 -13.86 4.92 20.37
N PHE A 447 -13.21 5.84 21.07
CA PHE A 447 -12.23 6.77 20.51
C PHE A 447 -11.03 6.03 19.93
N ALA A 448 -10.47 5.07 20.68
CA ALA A 448 -9.35 4.25 20.23
C ALA A 448 -9.69 3.50 18.93
N LEU A 449 -10.88 2.90 18.82
CA LEU A 449 -11.33 2.20 17.61
C LEU A 449 -11.52 3.15 16.41
N VAL A 450 -12.11 4.33 16.63
CA VAL A 450 -12.26 5.34 15.56
C VAL A 450 -10.89 5.84 15.10
N LEU A 451 -9.96 6.07 16.03
CA LEU A 451 -8.61 6.54 15.72
C LEU A 451 -7.79 5.49 14.95
N SER A 452 -7.91 4.21 15.28
CA SER A 452 -7.24 3.15 14.53
C SER A 452 -7.85 2.95 13.14
N GLY A 453 -9.17 3.07 13.01
CA GLY A 453 -9.83 3.09 11.69
C GLY A 453 -9.32 4.23 10.81
N LEU A 454 -9.13 5.41 11.41
CA LEU A 454 -8.64 6.62 10.73
C LEU A 454 -7.24 6.49 10.15
N THR A 455 -6.42 5.58 10.65
CA THR A 455 -4.99 5.52 10.32
C THR A 455 -4.61 4.28 9.53
N GLY A 456 -5.36 3.18 9.68
CA GLY A 456 -4.94 1.88 9.18
C GLY A 456 -5.86 1.18 8.19
N PHE A 457 -7.01 1.72 7.79
CA PHE A 457 -8.00 0.97 6.99
C PHE A 457 -8.62 1.77 5.82
N GLY A 458 -7.81 2.52 5.08
CA GLY A 458 -8.30 3.27 3.92
C GLY A 458 -9.37 4.27 4.34
N TRP A 459 -9.03 5.16 5.27
CA TRP A 459 -9.94 6.19 5.77
C TRP A 459 -10.50 7.07 4.65
N ALA A 460 -9.84 7.12 3.49
CA ALA A 460 -10.28 7.76 2.26
C ALA A 460 -11.53 7.11 1.60
N ILE A 461 -11.89 5.88 1.95
CA ILE A 461 -13.10 5.20 1.44
C ILE A 461 -14.38 5.95 1.89
N PHE A 462 -14.32 6.60 3.07
CA PHE A 462 -15.43 7.38 3.60
C PHE A 462 -15.10 8.87 3.65
N PRO A 463 -16.09 9.76 3.44
CA PRO A 463 -15.87 11.20 3.54
C PRO A 463 -15.26 11.59 4.90
N HIS A 464 -14.28 12.48 4.90
CA HIS A 464 -13.63 13.01 6.10
C HIS A 464 -14.63 13.53 7.15
N ALA A 465 -15.71 14.15 6.69
CA ALA A 465 -16.79 14.63 7.54
C ALA A 465 -17.44 13.49 8.36
N LEU A 466 -17.51 12.27 7.83
CA LEU A 466 -18.04 11.11 8.54
C LEU A 466 -17.11 10.71 9.70
N TRP A 467 -15.81 10.66 9.45
CA TRP A 467 -14.81 10.36 10.48
C TRP A 467 -14.75 11.45 11.56
N ALA A 468 -14.69 12.72 11.14
CA ALA A 468 -14.73 13.87 12.03
C ALA A 468 -16.01 13.86 12.88
N GLY A 469 -17.15 13.55 12.26
CA GLY A 469 -18.43 13.36 12.94
C GLY A 469 -18.40 12.21 13.95
N ALA A 470 -17.77 11.08 13.63
CA ALA A 470 -17.59 9.95 14.55
C ALA A 470 -16.76 10.34 15.78
N VAL A 471 -15.64 11.03 15.59
CA VAL A 471 -14.81 11.56 16.68
C VAL A 471 -15.62 12.54 17.54
N GLY A 472 -16.34 13.47 16.92
CA GLY A 472 -17.21 14.42 17.61
C GLY A 472 -18.33 13.74 18.40
N ALA A 473 -18.95 12.69 17.85
CA ALA A 473 -19.98 11.91 18.51
C ALA A 473 -19.45 11.17 19.75
N VAL A 474 -18.23 10.62 19.69
CA VAL A 474 -17.58 10.01 20.86
C VAL A 474 -17.27 11.06 21.92
N ALA A 475 -16.77 12.24 21.53
CA ALA A 475 -16.51 13.36 22.45
C ALA A 475 -17.79 13.87 23.13
N ALA A 476 -18.89 13.96 22.39
CA ALA A 476 -20.21 14.30 22.93
C ALA A 476 -20.67 13.25 23.96
N ALA A 477 -20.54 11.95 23.64
CA ALA A 477 -20.89 10.88 24.56
C ALA A 477 -20.06 10.92 25.86
N LEU A 478 -18.76 11.19 25.76
CA LEU A 478 -17.89 11.37 26.93
C LEU A 478 -18.35 12.57 27.77
N THR A 479 -18.68 13.69 27.14
CA THR A 479 -19.15 14.91 27.84
C THR A 479 -20.44 14.66 28.62
N VAL A 480 -21.42 13.98 28.00
CA VAL A 480 -22.66 13.56 28.69
C VAL A 480 -22.33 12.61 29.84
N GLY A 481 -21.47 11.62 29.61
CA GLY A 481 -21.06 10.68 30.64
C GLY A 481 -20.45 11.36 31.87
N LEU A 482 -19.50 12.29 31.65
CA LEU A 482 -18.85 13.06 32.72
C LEU A 482 -19.85 13.91 33.51
N SER A 483 -20.85 14.49 32.84
CA SER A 483 -21.93 15.23 33.52
C SER A 483 -22.78 14.35 34.45
N LEU A 484 -22.90 13.05 34.13
CA LEU A 484 -23.63 12.07 34.93
C LEU A 484 -22.78 11.48 36.06
N ALA A 485 -21.45 11.48 35.92
CA ALA A 485 -20.51 10.81 36.83
C ALA A 485 -20.73 11.11 38.33
N PRO A 486 -21.03 12.36 38.76
CA PRO A 486 -21.28 12.67 40.17
C PRO A 486 -22.44 11.85 40.76
N ALA A 487 -23.49 11.62 39.97
CA ALA A 487 -24.70 10.91 40.38
C ALA A 487 -24.66 9.39 40.15
N LEU A 488 -23.53 8.86 39.64
CA LEU A 488 -23.35 7.44 39.38
C LEU A 488 -22.55 6.77 40.50
N PRO A 489 -22.84 5.49 40.80
CA PRO A 489 -21.99 4.70 41.68
C PRO A 489 -20.62 4.48 41.03
N THR A 490 -19.57 4.37 41.85
CA THR A 490 -18.21 4.09 41.36
C THR A 490 -18.16 2.71 40.69
N VAL A 491 -18.72 1.67 41.34
CA VAL A 491 -18.81 0.31 40.80
C VAL A 491 -20.15 -0.30 41.19
N ARG A 492 -20.96 -0.75 40.23
CA ARG A 492 -22.22 -1.47 40.49
C ARG A 492 -22.04 -2.96 40.19
N ALA A 493 -21.52 -3.72 41.17
CA ALA A 493 -21.27 -5.16 41.01
C ALA A 493 -21.20 -5.90 42.35
N ARG A 494 -21.64 -7.17 42.34
CA ARG A 494 -21.37 -8.13 43.42
C ARG A 494 -19.85 -8.40 43.59
N TRP A 495 -19.09 -8.29 42.51
CA TRP A 495 -17.64 -8.50 42.47
C TRP A 495 -16.95 -7.22 41.98
N ALA A 496 -16.74 -6.27 42.89
CA ALA A 496 -16.22 -4.94 42.53
C ALA A 496 -14.79 -5.01 41.97
N TRP A 497 -13.94 -5.87 42.52
CA TRP A 497 -12.55 -6.06 42.07
C TRP A 497 -12.46 -6.54 40.61
N LEU A 498 -13.33 -7.47 40.18
CA LEU A 498 -13.39 -7.91 38.79
C LEU A 498 -13.72 -6.76 37.84
N ARG A 499 -14.61 -5.85 38.23
CA ARG A 499 -14.95 -4.69 37.40
C ARG A 499 -13.81 -3.68 37.30
N VAL A 500 -13.08 -3.46 38.38
CA VAL A 500 -11.89 -2.62 38.36
C VAL A 500 -10.82 -3.26 37.47
N ALA A 501 -10.63 -4.58 37.54
CA ALA A 501 -9.72 -5.31 36.65
C ALA A 501 -10.13 -5.20 35.17
N PHE A 502 -11.41 -5.43 34.84
CA PHE A 502 -11.89 -5.25 33.46
C PHE A 502 -11.79 -3.81 32.95
N PHE A 503 -12.03 -2.83 33.83
CA PHE A 503 -11.83 -1.42 33.51
C PHE A 503 -10.35 -1.14 33.21
N ALA A 504 -9.44 -1.60 34.08
CA ALA A 504 -8.01 -1.45 33.89
C ALA A 504 -7.57 -2.08 32.55
N VAL A 505 -7.94 -3.33 32.29
CA VAL A 505 -7.66 -4.01 31.01
C VAL A 505 -8.21 -3.23 29.82
N SER A 506 -9.46 -2.75 29.88
CA SER A 506 -10.08 -1.98 28.80
C SER A 506 -9.36 -0.66 28.53
N VAL A 507 -9.00 0.07 29.58
CA VAL A 507 -8.28 1.34 29.47
C VAL A 507 -6.87 1.09 28.93
N THR A 508 -6.15 0.11 29.49
CA THR A 508 -4.81 -0.27 29.00
C THR A 508 -4.86 -0.67 27.54
N ALA A 509 -5.80 -1.52 27.12
CA ALA A 509 -5.95 -1.92 25.72
C ALA A 509 -6.24 -0.71 24.80
N SER A 510 -7.08 0.22 25.25
CA SER A 510 -7.41 1.43 24.48
C SER A 510 -6.21 2.36 24.36
N LEU A 511 -5.43 2.53 25.43
CA LEU A 511 -4.21 3.34 25.43
C LEU A 511 -3.10 2.69 24.58
N LEU A 512 -2.94 1.37 24.64
CA LEU A 512 -2.02 0.63 23.78
C LEU A 512 -2.40 0.78 22.31
N LEU A 513 -3.69 0.71 21.99
CA LEU A 513 -4.18 0.89 20.63
C LEU A 513 -3.91 2.32 20.12
N ILE A 514 -4.19 3.34 20.94
CA ILE A 514 -3.87 4.74 20.62
C ILE A 514 -2.35 4.92 20.44
N ALA A 515 -1.54 4.34 21.32
CA ALA A 515 -0.09 4.43 21.24
C ALA A 515 0.46 3.73 19.99
N PHE A 516 -0.06 2.55 19.64
CA PHE A 516 0.29 1.82 18.43
C PHE A 516 -0.08 2.62 17.17
N THR A 517 -1.28 3.22 17.13
CA THR A 517 -1.68 4.11 16.04
C THR A 517 -0.75 5.32 15.92
N GLY A 518 -0.41 5.97 17.04
CA GLY A 518 0.53 7.10 17.04
C GLY A 518 1.94 6.70 16.59
N TRP A 519 2.42 5.52 17.00
CA TRP A 519 3.69 4.95 16.54
C TRP A 519 3.68 4.67 15.04
N THR A 520 2.58 4.09 14.53
CA THR A 520 2.43 3.82 13.08
C THR A 520 2.56 5.10 12.28
N LEU A 521 1.85 6.17 12.65
CA LEU A 521 1.97 7.47 11.98
C LEU A 521 3.41 8.02 12.02
N ALA A 522 4.08 7.91 13.16
CA ALA A 522 5.47 8.36 13.29
C ALA A 522 6.44 7.56 12.40
N VAL A 523 6.19 6.25 12.21
CA VAL A 523 6.97 5.38 11.31
C VAL A 523 6.69 5.68 9.84
N LEU A 524 5.48 6.12 9.49
CA LEU A 524 5.14 6.50 8.11
C LEU A 524 5.74 7.86 7.72
N ASP A 525 5.96 8.75 8.70
CA ASP A 525 6.58 10.06 8.47
C ASP A 525 8.12 10.05 8.46
N SER A 526 8.73 8.99 9.03
CA SER A 526 10.18 8.76 9.05
C SER A 526 10.66 7.95 7.85
#